data_AF-A0AAE0RPJ1-F1
#
_entry.id   AF-A0AAE0RPJ1-F1
#
_cell.length_a   1.000
_cell.length_b   1.000
_cell.length_c   1.000
_cell.angle_alpha   90.00
_cell.angle_beta   90.00
_cell.angle_gamma   90.00
#
_symmetry.space_group_name_H-M   'P 1'
#
loop_
_entity.id
_entity.type
_entity.pdbx_description
1 polymer ?
#
loop_
_entity_poly.entity_id
_entity_poly.type
_entity_poly.pdbx_seq_one_letter_code
_entity_poly.pdbx_strand_id
1 'polypeptide(L)'
;MANAVRLLPFLLVLAVSIQVSYSCTCEPITFEKAMSNSETVVMAYVEEKILFDGNNNTVFVESMAAFAVYQMYLEHSYKNGSEPLFKDNKPFFNVVAPWKTLNCGIDLVEDSTYILSGKIDRF
;
A
#
# COMPACT_ATOMS: atom_id res chain seq x y z
N MET A 1 31.92 -4.13 -60.87
CA MET A 1 31.90 -5.23 -59.89
C MET A 1 31.52 -4.61 -58.55
N ALA A 2 30.26 -4.76 -58.14
CA ALA A 2 29.70 -4.10 -56.96
C ALA A 2 29.79 -5.06 -55.75
N ASN A 3 30.46 -4.63 -54.69
CA ASN A 3 30.52 -5.38 -53.44
C ASN A 3 29.22 -5.15 -52.66
N ALA A 4 28.51 -6.24 -52.38
CA ALA A 4 27.32 -6.25 -51.55
C ALA A 4 27.69 -5.98 -50.09
N VAL A 5 27.19 -4.88 -49.54
CA VAL A 5 27.24 -4.57 -48.11
C VAL A 5 26.24 -5.48 -47.40
N ARG A 6 26.73 -6.39 -46.57
CA ARG A 6 25.92 -7.24 -45.67
C ARG A 6 25.26 -6.34 -44.63
N LEU A 7 23.96 -6.10 -44.76
CA LEU A 7 23.12 -5.58 -43.69
C LEU A 7 22.92 -6.69 -42.65
N LEU A 8 23.44 -6.48 -41.44
CA LEU A 8 23.06 -7.26 -40.27
C LEU A 8 21.58 -6.95 -39.94
N PRO A 9 20.74 -7.95 -39.64
CA PRO A 9 19.40 -7.68 -39.13
C PRO A 9 19.54 -7.13 -37.72
N PHE A 10 19.34 -5.82 -37.56
CA PHE A 10 19.00 -5.23 -36.27
C PHE A 10 17.64 -5.80 -35.88
N LEU A 11 17.65 -6.83 -35.04
CA LEU A 11 16.46 -7.25 -34.32
C LEU A 11 16.17 -6.18 -33.25
N LEU A 12 15.46 -5.12 -33.65
CA LEU A 12 14.91 -4.15 -32.72
C LEU A 12 13.75 -4.84 -31.99
N VAL A 13 14.07 -5.58 -30.92
CA VAL A 13 13.05 -6.04 -29.99
C VAL A 13 12.58 -4.79 -29.24
N LEU A 14 11.51 -4.18 -29.74
CA LEU A 14 10.68 -3.30 -28.92
C LEU A 14 10.20 -4.16 -27.75
N ALA A 15 10.87 -4.03 -26.61
CA ALA A 15 10.31 -4.42 -25.34
C ALA A 15 9.09 -3.52 -25.14
N VAL A 16 7.93 -4.00 -25.59
CA VAL A 16 6.64 -3.43 -25.25
C VAL A 16 6.49 -3.68 -23.76
N SER A 17 6.94 -2.71 -22.95
CA SER A 17 6.54 -2.62 -21.56
C SER A 17 5.03 -2.44 -21.55
N ILE A 18 4.30 -3.51 -21.25
CA ILE A 18 2.88 -3.45 -20.95
C ILE A 18 2.78 -2.63 -19.66
N GLN A 19 2.54 -1.32 -19.79
CA GLN A 19 2.14 -0.50 -18.66
C GLN A 19 0.73 -0.93 -18.28
N VAL A 20 0.64 -1.88 -17.34
CA VAL A 20 -0.65 -2.25 -16.77
C VAL A 20 -1.11 -1.06 -15.93
N SER A 21 -1.94 -0.22 -16.54
CA SER A 21 -2.44 1.02 -15.97
C SER A 21 -3.63 0.70 -15.08
N TYR A 22 -3.38 0.24 -13.85
CA TYR A 22 -4.44 0.11 -12.85
C TYR A 22 -4.74 1.48 -12.24
N SER A 23 -5.66 2.23 -12.84
CA SER A 23 -6.12 3.50 -12.27
C SER A 23 -7.08 3.21 -11.11
N CYS A 24 -6.66 3.47 -9.88
CA CYS A 24 -7.58 3.55 -8.75
C CYS A 24 -8.47 4.79 -8.91
N THR A 25 -9.79 4.62 -8.82
CA THR A 25 -10.74 5.73 -8.76
C THR A 25 -11.56 5.58 -7.48
N CYS A 26 -11.52 6.60 -6.62
CA CYS A 26 -12.29 6.63 -5.38
C CYS A 26 -13.55 7.49 -5.58
N GLU A 27 -14.70 6.99 -5.13
CA GLU A 27 -15.91 7.81 -5.04
C GLU A 27 -15.78 8.81 -3.88
N PRO A 28 -16.20 10.08 -4.06
CA PRO A 28 -16.31 11.02 -2.95
C PRO A 28 -17.26 10.49 -1.88
N ILE A 29 -16.83 10.53 -0.62
CA ILE A 29 -17.60 9.99 0.51
C ILE A 29 -17.57 10.98 1.69
N THR A 30 -18.67 11.08 2.44
CA THR A 30 -18.70 11.85 3.70
C THR A 30 -18.16 11.02 4.87
N PHE A 31 -17.81 11.69 5.96
CA PHE A 31 -17.32 11.01 7.16
C PHE A 31 -18.35 10.01 7.72
N GLU A 32 -19.63 10.38 7.78
CA GLU A 32 -20.70 9.52 8.30
C GLU A 32 -20.86 8.27 7.44
N LYS A 33 -20.77 8.44 6.11
CA LYS A 33 -20.87 7.32 5.18
C LYS A 33 -19.64 6.40 5.26
N ALA A 34 -18.43 6.96 5.43
CA ALA A 34 -17.22 6.18 5.66
C ALA A 34 -17.31 5.35 6.95
N MET A 35 -17.75 5.97 8.05
CA MET A 35 -17.93 5.30 9.35
C MET A 35 -19.02 4.21 9.32
N SER A 36 -20.08 4.42 8.55
CA SER A 36 -21.13 3.42 8.36
C SER A 36 -20.63 2.21 7.55
N ASN A 37 -19.83 2.44 6.50
CA ASN A 37 -19.39 1.40 5.57
C ASN A 37 -18.16 0.61 6.05
N SER A 38 -17.35 1.18 6.95
CA SER A 38 -16.16 0.54 7.51
C SER A 38 -16.51 -0.50 8.57
N GLU A 39 -15.60 -1.43 8.85
CA GLU A 39 -15.72 -2.35 9.99
C GLU A 39 -15.05 -1.78 11.24
N THR A 40 -13.99 -0.99 11.03
CA THR A 40 -13.26 -0.31 12.09
C THR A 40 -13.10 1.18 11.78
N VAL A 41 -13.12 2.02 12.82
CA VAL A 41 -12.73 3.43 12.76
C VAL A 41 -11.93 3.78 14.00
N VAL A 42 -10.69 4.20 13.80
CA VAL A 42 -9.71 4.43 14.88
C VAL A 42 -8.88 5.68 14.61
N MET A 43 -8.39 6.29 15.67
CA MET A 43 -7.29 7.25 15.65
C MET A 43 -6.03 6.53 16.10
N ALA A 44 -4.97 6.63 15.29
CA ALA A 44 -3.74 5.92 15.57
C ALA A 44 -2.50 6.64 15.07
N TYR A 45 -1.42 6.45 15.82
CA TYR A 45 -0.07 6.96 15.55
C TYR A 45 0.73 5.93 14.75
N VAL A 46 1.37 6.33 13.66
CA VAL A 46 2.27 5.48 12.87
C VAL A 46 3.63 5.39 13.56
N GLU A 47 3.97 4.21 14.09
CA GLU A 47 5.27 3.95 14.69
C GLU A 47 6.32 3.61 13.62
N GLU A 48 5.98 2.68 12.74
CA GLU A 48 6.93 2.11 11.78
C GLU A 48 6.23 1.78 10.47
N LYS A 49 6.92 2.01 9.35
CA LYS A 49 6.52 1.61 8.01
C LYS A 49 7.50 0.59 7.44
N ILE A 50 7.00 -0.60 7.13
CA ILE A 50 7.79 -1.67 6.52
C ILE A 50 7.26 -1.96 5.12
N LEU A 51 8.15 -1.93 4.14
CA LEU A 51 7.82 -2.20 2.74
C LEU A 51 8.13 -3.64 2.35
N PHE A 52 7.26 -4.24 1.55
CA PHE A 52 7.39 -5.63 1.10
C PHE A 52 7.25 -5.74 -0.43
N ASP A 53 8.01 -6.65 -1.04
CA ASP A 53 7.80 -7.07 -2.44
C ASP A 53 6.59 -8.02 -2.58
N GLY A 54 6.24 -8.39 -3.81
CA GLY A 54 5.15 -9.34 -4.09
C GLY A 54 5.37 -10.77 -3.60
N ASN A 55 6.54 -11.08 -3.03
CA ASN A 55 6.90 -12.37 -2.46
C ASN A 55 7.04 -12.31 -0.92
N ASN A 56 6.56 -11.24 -0.29
CA ASN A 56 6.65 -10.98 1.16
C ASN A 56 8.08 -10.83 1.70
N ASN A 57 9.04 -10.43 0.87
CA ASN A 57 10.37 -10.02 1.36
C ASN A 57 10.36 -8.55 1.72
N THR A 58 10.98 -8.18 2.84
CA THR A 58 11.22 -6.78 3.18
C THR A 58 12.12 -6.12 2.13
N VAL A 59 11.72 -4.95 1.64
CA VAL A 59 12.49 -4.17 0.66
C VAL A 59 12.81 -2.78 1.20
N PHE A 60 13.97 -2.27 0.82
CA PHE A 60 14.44 -0.93 1.19
C PHE A 60 14.36 0.07 0.02
N VAL A 61 14.00 -0.42 -1.17
CA VAL A 61 13.87 0.38 -2.38
C VAL A 61 12.40 0.47 -2.73
N GLU A 62 11.82 1.67 -2.60
CA GLU A 62 10.38 1.88 -2.76
C GLU A 62 9.81 1.45 -4.12
N SER A 63 10.62 1.45 -5.18
CA SER A 63 10.16 1.05 -6.52
C SER A 63 9.94 -0.46 -6.64
N MET A 64 10.39 -1.26 -5.67
CA MET A 64 10.23 -2.72 -5.63
C MET A 64 9.08 -3.15 -4.71
N ALA A 65 8.53 -2.22 -3.94
CA ALA A 65 7.49 -2.52 -2.97
C ALA A 65 6.13 -2.70 -3.65
N ALA A 66 5.44 -3.77 -3.28
CA ALA A 66 4.08 -4.09 -3.71
C ALA A 66 3.06 -3.68 -2.65
N PHE A 67 3.40 -3.81 -1.36
CA PHE A 67 2.57 -3.39 -0.25
C PHE A 67 3.41 -2.86 0.91
N ALA A 68 2.76 -2.12 1.80
CA ALA A 68 3.33 -1.60 3.03
C ALA A 68 2.53 -2.14 4.22
N VAL A 69 3.26 -2.43 5.30
CA VAL A 69 2.69 -2.70 6.62
C VAL A 69 3.06 -1.55 7.52
N TYR A 70 2.06 -0.92 8.12
CA TYR A 70 2.22 0.15 9.08
C TYR A 70 1.93 -0.40 10.47
N GLN A 71 2.94 -0.39 11.35
CA GLN A 71 2.72 -0.67 12.76
C GLN A 71 2.18 0.61 13.41
N MET A 72 1.02 0.50 14.06
CA MET A 72 0.31 1.67 14.58
C MET A 72 -0.11 1.49 16.03
N TYR A 73 0.09 2.53 16.83
CA TYR A 73 -0.42 2.59 18.19
C TYR A 73 -1.82 3.20 18.22
N LEU A 74 -2.76 2.52 18.86
CA LEU A 74 -4.13 2.97 19.01
C LEU A 74 -4.21 4.08 20.06
N GLU A 75 -4.65 5.26 19.64
CA GLU A 75 -4.95 6.37 20.55
C GLU A 75 -6.43 6.37 20.96
N HIS A 76 -7.33 6.14 19.99
CA HIS A 76 -8.76 6.14 20.21
C HIS A 76 -9.51 5.22 19.25
N SER A 77 -10.61 4.62 19.71
CA SER A 77 -11.49 3.78 18.88
C SER A 77 -12.91 4.35 18.82
N TYR A 78 -13.34 4.77 17.63
CA TYR A 78 -14.70 5.27 17.38
C TYR A 78 -15.67 4.14 17.01
N LYS A 79 -15.16 3.10 16.35
CA LYS A 79 -15.89 1.89 15.98
C LYS A 79 -14.91 0.73 16.03
N ASN A 80 -15.08 -0.15 17.01
CA ASN A 80 -14.16 -1.26 17.19
C ASN A 80 -14.74 -2.53 16.55
N GLY A 81 -14.05 -3.07 15.55
CA GLY A 81 -14.40 -4.36 14.94
C GLY A 81 -13.45 -5.50 15.35
N SER A 82 -12.35 -5.20 16.05
CA SER A 82 -11.34 -6.17 16.49
C SER A 82 -10.70 -5.73 17.81
N GLU A 83 -10.31 -6.68 18.65
CA GLU A 83 -9.49 -6.38 19.83
C GLU A 83 -8.08 -5.93 19.41
N PRO A 84 -7.51 -4.85 20.00
CA PRO A 84 -6.14 -4.46 19.72
C PRO A 84 -5.14 -5.47 20.31
N LEU A 85 -3.99 -5.59 19.66
CA LEU A 85 -2.84 -6.29 20.22
C LEU A 85 -2.11 -5.37 21.22
N PHE A 86 -1.20 -5.89 22.03
CA PHE A 86 -0.42 -5.08 22.98
C PHE A 86 1.08 -5.27 22.78
N LYS A 87 1.81 -4.15 22.67
CA LYS A 87 3.28 -4.07 22.61
C LYS A 87 3.68 -2.98 23.59
N ASP A 88 4.57 -3.30 24.54
CA ASP A 88 5.03 -2.38 25.58
C ASP A 88 3.88 -1.69 26.36
N ASN A 89 2.83 -2.48 26.67
CA ASN A 89 1.58 -2.03 27.30
C ASN A 89 0.79 -0.96 26.52
N LYS A 90 1.10 -0.74 25.24
CA LYS A 90 0.33 0.12 24.35
C LYS A 90 -0.47 -0.74 23.37
N PRO A 91 -1.77 -0.45 23.21
CA PRO A 91 -2.57 -1.13 22.20
C PRO A 91 -2.03 -0.78 20.81
N PHE A 92 -1.79 -1.78 19.97
CA PHE A 92 -1.28 -1.62 18.62
C PHE A 92 -2.03 -2.53 17.64
N PHE A 93 -1.96 -2.18 16.36
CA PHE A 93 -2.45 -2.99 15.25
C PHE A 93 -1.61 -2.70 14.01
N ASN A 94 -1.71 -3.58 13.02
CA ASN A 94 -1.04 -3.40 11.75
C ASN A 94 -2.06 -2.98 10.70
N VAL A 95 -1.71 -1.98 9.89
CA VAL A 95 -2.46 -1.66 8.67
C VAL A 95 -1.66 -2.16 7.49
N VAL A 96 -2.31 -2.96 6.64
CA VAL A 96 -1.73 -3.46 5.40
C VAL A 96 -2.39 -2.72 4.25
N ALA A 97 -1.58 -2.16 3.34
CA ALA A 97 -2.10 -1.51 2.15
C ALA A 97 -1.16 -1.70 0.95
N PRO A 98 -1.70 -1.71 -0.29
CA PRO A 98 -0.87 -1.62 -1.48
C PRO A 98 0.07 -0.41 -1.42
N TRP A 99 1.23 -0.53 -2.06
CA TRP A 99 2.22 0.56 -2.08
C TRP A 99 2.03 1.45 -3.32
N LYS A 100 1.96 2.77 -3.09
CA LYS A 100 1.82 3.83 -4.13
C LYS A 100 0.53 3.76 -4.96
N THR A 101 0.46 4.56 -6.02
CA THR A 101 -0.68 4.77 -6.93
C THR A 101 -1.13 3.53 -7.69
N LEU A 102 -0.40 2.42 -7.60
CA LEU A 102 -0.88 1.12 -8.08
C LEU A 102 -1.89 0.58 -7.06
N ASN A 103 -3.13 0.39 -7.49
CA ASN A 103 -4.17 -0.30 -6.70
C ASN A 103 -4.63 0.40 -5.40
N CYS A 104 -4.78 1.72 -5.41
CA CYS A 104 -5.32 2.48 -4.27
C CYS A 104 -4.42 2.45 -3.02
N GLY A 105 -3.11 2.36 -3.21
CA GLY A 105 -2.17 2.39 -2.09
C GLY A 105 -2.23 3.69 -1.31
N ILE A 106 -1.92 3.58 -0.02
CA ILE A 106 -1.76 4.71 0.90
C ILE A 106 -0.29 4.81 1.27
N ASP A 107 0.20 6.04 1.45
CA ASP A 107 1.52 6.32 2.01
C ASP A 107 1.31 7.13 3.29
N LEU A 108 1.38 6.44 4.43
CA LEU A 108 1.32 7.08 5.73
C LEU A 108 2.73 7.49 6.14
N VAL A 109 2.85 8.69 6.69
CA VAL A 109 4.12 9.22 7.19
C VAL A 109 4.33 8.68 8.60
N GLU A 110 5.55 8.22 8.89
CA GLU A 110 5.95 7.84 10.24
C GLU A 110 5.86 9.04 11.18
N ASP A 111 5.74 8.79 12.48
CA ASP A 111 5.61 9.81 13.52
C ASP A 111 4.42 10.77 13.34
N SER A 112 3.35 10.27 12.72
CA SER A 112 2.13 11.03 12.44
C SER A 112 0.87 10.30 12.90
N THR A 113 -0.13 11.06 13.34
CA THR A 113 -1.43 10.52 13.79
C THR A 113 -2.50 10.70 12.71
N TYR A 114 -3.28 9.64 12.46
CA TYR A 114 -4.35 9.62 11.46
C TYR A 114 -5.65 9.07 12.03
N ILE A 115 -6.77 9.52 11.45
CA ILE A 115 -8.07 8.84 11.59
C ILE A 115 -8.20 7.86 10.42
N LEU A 116 -8.35 6.58 10.73
CA LEU A 116 -8.41 5.49 9.77
C LEU A 116 -9.78 4.83 9.83
N SER A 117 -10.42 4.70 8.67
CA SER A 117 -11.62 3.88 8.49
C SER A 117 -11.32 2.76 7.51
N GLY A 118 -11.54 1.52 7.89
CA GLY A 118 -11.11 0.38 7.09
C GLY A 118 -11.92 -0.90 7.29
N LYS A 119 -11.49 -1.92 6.57
CA LYS A 119 -11.92 -3.32 6.75
C LYS A 119 -10.93 -4.04 7.65
N ILE A 120 -11.39 -5.05 8.37
CA ILE A 120 -10.53 -5.87 9.22
C ILE A 120 -10.11 -7.08 8.43
N ASP A 121 -8.81 -7.25 8.30
CA ASP A 121 -8.27 -8.47 7.74
C ASP A 121 -8.26 -9.58 8.79
N ARG A 122 -8.64 -10.79 8.39
CA ARG A 122 -8.79 -11.97 9.27
C ARG A 122 -7.90 -13.09 8.74
N PHE A 123 -6.60 -12.93 8.88
CA PHE A 123 -5.62 -13.98 8.58
C PHE A 123 -5.17 -14.70 9.86
#